data_AF-A0A8S3BKW5-F1
#
_entry.id   AF-A0A8S3BKW5-F1
#
_cell.length_a   1.000
_cell.length_b   1.000
_cell.length_c   1.000
_cell.angle_alpha   90.00
_cell.angle_beta   90.00
_cell.angle_gamma   90.00
#
_symmetry.space_group_name_H-M   'P 1'
#
loop_
_entity.id
_entity.type
_entity.pdbx_description
1 polymer ?
#
loop_
_entity_poly.entity_id
_entity_poly.type
_entity_poly.pdbx_seq_one_letter_code
_entity_poly.pdbx_strand_id
1 'polypeptide(L)' 'EGEGYIIPQANSVVLGGTFQMNDWNTEAVESDTKTILRMCAKCLPSLKQVQHGKVQVGLRPYRDDGVRLEHEKTADGINI' A
#
# COMPACT_ATOMS: atom_id res chain seq x y z
N GLU A 1 -8.96 14.40 5.72
CA GLU A 1 -7.55 14.07 5.39
C GLU A 1 -7.37 12.59 5.68
N GLY A 2 -6.75 11.81 4.78
CA GLY A 2 -6.56 10.37 4.98
C GLY A 2 -5.50 10.08 6.03
N GLU A 3 -5.54 8.88 6.61
CA GLU A 3 -4.52 8.38 7.54
C GLU A 3 -3.40 7.66 6.77
N GLY A 4 -2.16 7.88 7.20
CA GLY A 4 -0.98 7.21 6.66
C GLY A 4 -0.43 6.20 7.66
N TYR A 5 0.42 5.30 7.20
CA TYR A 5 1.09 4.32 8.03
C TYR A 5 2.61 4.45 7.95
N ILE A 6 3.25 4.18 9.09
CA ILE A 6 4.71 4.11 9.26
C ILE A 6 5.01 2.70 9.78
N ILE A 7 5.63 1.87 8.95
CA ILE A 7 5.94 0.46 9.28
C ILE A 7 7.46 0.30 9.36
N PRO A 8 8.03 0.17 10.56
CA PRO A 8 9.45 -0.12 10.74
C PRO A 8 9.81 -1.50 10.18
N GLN A 9 10.98 -1.59 9.58
CA GLN A 9 11.63 -2.84 9.18
C GLN A 9 13.02 -2.90 9.83
N ALA A 10 13.72 -4.03 9.67
CA ALA A 10 15.04 -4.23 10.28
C ALA A 10 16.04 -3.12 9.94
N ASN A 11 16.04 -2.62 8.70
CA ASN A 11 17.01 -1.63 8.19
C ASN A 11 16.37 -0.45 7.44
N SER A 12 15.04 -0.34 7.45
CA SER A 12 14.31 0.66 6.68
C SER A 12 12.96 0.96 7.34
N VAL A 13 12.23 1.92 6.78
CA VAL A 13 10.85 2.21 7.15
C VAL A 13 10.02 2.31 5.89
N VAL A 14 8.84 1.71 5.90
CA VAL A 14 7.83 1.90 4.84
C VAL A 14 6.87 2.98 5.29
N LEU A 15 6.74 4.00 4.44
CA LEU A 15 5.78 5.08 4.60
C LEU A 15 4.70 4.87 3.54
N GLY A 16 3.45 4.87 3.97
CA GLY A 16 2.32 4.79 3.04
C GLY A 16 1.07 5.42 3.63
N GLY A 17 -0.09 5.25 3.01
CA GLY A 17 -0.28 4.76 1.65
C GLY A 17 -1.41 5.52 0.99
N THR A 18 -1.76 5.11 -0.22
CA THR A 18 -2.98 5.58 -0.89
C THR A 18 -4.08 4.53 -0.77
N PHE A 19 -5.32 4.92 -1.05
CA PHE A 19 -6.44 4.02 -1.33
C PHE A 19 -7.23 4.61 -2.49
N GLN A 20 -6.89 4.19 -3.70
CA GLN A 20 -7.46 4.68 -4.96
C GLN A 20 -8.27 3.55 -5.58
N MET A 21 -9.58 3.53 -5.32
CA MET A 21 -10.47 2.50 -5.84
C MET A 21 -10.53 2.58 -7.38
N ASN A 22 -10.50 1.42 -8.04
CA ASN A 22 -10.52 1.29 -9.50
C ASN A 22 -9.36 1.97 -10.25
N ASP A 23 -8.26 2.28 -9.56
CA ASP A 23 -7.03 2.76 -10.18
C ASP A 23 -6.09 1.59 -10.48
N TRP A 24 -5.83 1.38 -11.77
CA TRP A 24 -4.95 0.32 -12.28
C TRP A 24 -3.55 0.82 -12.63
N ASN A 25 -3.25 2.10 -12.36
CA ASN A 25 -1.94 2.66 -12.59
C ASN A 25 -0.90 1.97 -11.69
N THR A 26 0.19 1.52 -12.30
CA THR A 26 1.33 0.92 -11.60
C THR A 26 2.56 1.83 -11.60
N GLU A 27 2.45 3.01 -12.21
CA GLU A 27 3.50 4.03 -12.23
C GLU A 27 3.43 4.95 -11.01
N ALA A 28 4.58 5.37 -10.52
CA ALA A 28 4.67 6.28 -9.38
C ALA A 28 4.11 7.67 -9.73
N VAL A 29 3.15 8.15 -8.94
CA VAL A 29 2.61 9.50 -9.05
C VAL A 29 3.26 10.41 -8.01
N GLU A 30 3.87 11.51 -8.46
CA GLU A 30 4.64 12.42 -7.59
C GLU A 30 3.75 13.06 -6.50
N SER A 31 2.49 13.38 -6.81
CA SER A 31 1.55 13.95 -5.83
C SER A 31 1.24 13.01 -4.69
N ASP A 32 1.16 11.70 -4.96
CA ASP A 32 0.89 10.68 -3.94
C ASP A 32 2.08 10.52 -3.00
N THR A 33 3.29 10.51 -3.57
CA THR A 33 4.54 10.49 -2.79
C THR A 33 4.61 11.69 -1.84
N LYS A 34 4.35 12.90 -2.33
CA LYS A 34 4.32 14.12 -1.52
C LYS A 34 3.26 14.06 -0.42
N THR A 35 2.10 13.47 -0.72
CA THR A 35 0.99 13.33 0.22
C THR A 35 1.34 12.35 1.34
N ILE A 36 1.89 11.18 1.02
CA ILE A 36 2.34 10.17 1.98
C ILE A 36 3.40 10.76 2.92
N LEU A 37 4.43 11.43 2.37
CA LEU A 37 5.50 12.04 3.17
C LEU A 37 4.94 13.12 4.11
N ARG A 38 4.04 13.97 3.61
CA ARG A 38 3.39 15.01 4.43
C ARG A 38 2.59 14.39 5.57
N MET A 39 1.78 13.36 5.29
CA MET A 39 0.95 12.68 6.28
C MET A 39 1.82 12.03 7.38
N CYS A 40 2.84 11.26 6.99
CA CYS A 40 3.72 10.61 7.96
C CYS A 40 4.52 11.63 8.79
N ALA A 41 4.99 12.72 8.17
CA ALA A 41 5.71 13.79 8.85
C ALA A 41 4.86 14.62 9.83
N LYS A 42 3.52 14.60 9.71
CA LYS A 42 2.64 15.16 10.74
C LYS A 42 2.69 14.33 12.02
N CYS A 43 2.76 13.01 11.91
CA CYS A 43 2.81 12.09 13.04
C CYS A 43 4.22 11.98 13.64
N LEU A 44 5.26 11.90 12.79
CA LEU A 44 6.66 11.79 13.21
C LEU A 44 7.51 12.85 12.50
N PRO A 45 7.71 14.03 13.11
CA PRO A 45 8.37 15.17 12.45
C PRO A 45 9.81 14.94 11.98
N SER A 46 10.53 13.98 12.57
CA SER A 46 11.88 13.61 12.13
C SER A 46 11.90 13.04 10.69
N LEU A 47 10.75 12.56 10.19
CA LEU A 47 10.60 12.11 8.80
C LEU A 47 10.68 13.24 7.77
N LYS A 48 10.68 14.52 8.17
CA LYS A 48 10.89 15.65 7.23
C LYS A 48 12.30 15.70 6.66
N GLN A 49 13.26 15.05 7.30
CA GLN A 49 14.69 15.14 6.97
C GLN A 49 15.25 13.82 6.41
N VAL A 50 14.40 12.81 6.18
CA VAL A 50 14.86 11.51 5.69
C VAL A 50 15.15 11.57 4.20
N GLN A 51 16.25 10.94 3.78
CA GLN A 51 16.43 10.60 2.38
C GLN A 51 15.41 9.53 2.02
N HIS A 52 14.50 9.83 1.10
CA HIS A 52 13.52 8.84 0.67
C HIS A 52 14.20 7.80 -0.23
N GLY A 53 13.88 6.53 0.03
CA GLY A 53 14.37 5.42 -0.78
C GLY A 53 13.55 5.25 -2.07
N LYS A 54 13.22 4.00 -2.38
CA LYS A 54 12.39 3.64 -3.54
C LYS A 54 10.94 4.06 -3.33
N VAL A 55 10.29 4.52 -4.40
CA VAL A 55 8.83 4.69 -4.47
C VAL A 55 8.26 3.42 -5.11
N GLN A 56 7.24 2.83 -4.50
CA GLN A 56 6.64 1.58 -4.95
C GLN A 56 5.12 1.72 -5.04
N VAL A 57 4.54 1.11 -6.07
CA VAL A 57 3.10 1.03 -6.30
C VAL A 57 2.72 -0.43 -6.43
N GLY A 58 1.56 -0.81 -5.89
CA GLY A 58 1.06 -2.17 -5.95
C GLY A 58 -0.47 -2.19 -5.98
N LEU A 59 -1.02 -3.09 -6.80
CA LEU A 59 -2.46 -3.31 -6.89
C LEU A 59 -2.88 -4.29 -5.80
N ARG A 60 -3.77 -3.86 -4.91
CA ARG A 60 -4.34 -4.75 -3.88
C ARG A 60 -5.44 -5.59 -4.51
N PRO A 61 -5.34 -6.93 -4.51
CA PRO A 61 -6.45 -7.78 -4.95
C PRO A 61 -7.62 -7.55 -4.00
N TYR A 62 -8.70 -7.00 -4.53
CA TYR A 62 -9.91 -6.65 -3.80
C TYR A 62 -11.10 -7.38 -4.41
N ARG A 63 -12.07 -7.73 -3.57
CA ARG A 63 -13.35 -8.33 -3.93
C ARG A 63 -14.43 -7.74 -3.04
N ASP A 64 -15.58 -7.39 -3.60
CA ASP A 64 -16.66 -6.74 -2.86
C ASP A 64 -17.17 -7.59 -1.68
N ASP A 65 -17.27 -8.90 -1.87
CA ASP A 65 -17.67 -9.83 -0.81
C ASP A 65 -16.51 -10.18 0.16
N GLY A 66 -15.39 -9.47 0.11
CA GLY A 66 -14.22 -9.70 0.95
C GLY A 66 -13.41 -10.94 0.60
N VAL A 67 -12.72 -11.53 1.58
CA VAL A 67 -11.86 -12.72 1.37
C VAL A 67 -12.71 -13.89 0.83
N ARG A 68 -12.22 -14.58 -0.21
CA ARG A 68 -12.87 -15.77 -0.78
C ARG A 68 -12.49 -17.00 0.03
N LEU A 69 -13.46 -17.61 0.70
CA LEU A 69 -13.31 -18.84 1.48
C LEU A 69 -14.32 -19.88 0.96
N GLU A 70 -13.98 -20.59 -0.10
CA GLU A 70 -14.84 -21.60 -0.72
C GLU A 70 -14.00 -22.67 -1.42
N HIS A 71 -14.59 -23.85 -1.65
CA HIS A 71 -13.93 -24.92 -2.40
C HIS A 71 -13.66 -24.51 -3.84
N GLU A 72 -12.42 -24.73 -4.30
CA GLU A 72 -12.03 -24.44 -5.66
C GLU A 72 -12.11 -25.69 -6.54
N LYS A 73 -12.92 -25.63 -7.60
CA LYS A 73 -12.93 -26.64 -8.66
C LYS A 73 -11.86 -26.28 -9.68
N THR A 74 -10.85 -27.13 -9.80
CA THR A 74 -9.79 -27.04 -10.82
C THR A 74 -9.89 -28.22 -11.79
N ALA A 75 -9.03 -28.24 -12.82
CA ALA A 75 -8.96 -29.35 -13.77
C ALA A 75 -8.59 -30.69 -13.09
N ASP A 76 -7.87 -30.64 -11.96
CA ASP A 76 -7.41 -31.80 -11.21
C ASP A 76 -8.41 -32.28 -10.15
N GLY A 77 -9.56 -31.60 -10.01
CA GLY A 77 -10.60 -31.93 -9.02
C GLY A 77 -10.92 -30.77 -8.07
N ILE A 78 -11.49 -31.11 -6.91
CA ILE A 78 -11.83 -30.12 -5.87
C ILE A 78 -10.64 -29.99 -4.92
N ASN A 79 -10.03 -28.81 -4.86
CA ASN A 79 -9.07 -28.45 -3.82
C ASN A 79 -9.85 -28.01 -2.59
N ILE A 80 -9.62 -28.71 -1.48
CA ILE A 80 -10.20 -28.43 -0.14
C ILE A 80 -9.20 -27.59 0.65
#